data_AF-A0A924QHZ3-F1
#
_entry.id   AF-A0A924QHZ3-F1
#
_cell.length_a   1.000
_cell.length_b   1.000
_cell.length_c   1.000
_cell.angle_alpha   90.00
_cell.angle_beta   90.00
_cell.angle_gamma   90.00
#
_symmetry.space_group_name_H-M   'P 1'
#
loop_
_entity.id
_entity.type
_entity.pdbx_description
1 polymer ?
#
loop_
_entity_poly.entity_id
_entity_poly.type
_entity_poly.pdbx_seq_one_letter_code
_entity_poly.pdbx_strand_id
1 'polypeptide(L)'
;MRTNIVIDDQLRQAAMSAGNFKSKKDAVEAGLRLLSRRKVYQDLRALRGKIHWTLGGDWMQPEHAVLEPRADWPQHTTPSAAAKAPE
;
A
#
# COMPACT_ATOMS: atom_id res chain seq x y z
N MET A 1 6.94 1.42 -31.69
CA MET A 1 6.36 0.96 -32.96
C MET A 1 4.92 1.43 -33.03
N ARG A 2 4.44 1.91 -34.18
CA ARG A 2 3.05 2.34 -34.37
C ARG A 2 2.25 1.18 -34.99
N THR A 3 1.18 0.78 -34.32
CA THR A 3 0.31 -0.32 -34.76
C THR A 3 -1.13 0.18 -34.72
N ASN A 4 -1.92 -0.16 -35.74
CA ASN A 4 -3.34 0.14 -35.79
C ASN A 4 -4.11 -1.04 -35.19
N ILE A 5 -4.89 -0.80 -34.14
CA ILE A 5 -5.73 -1.79 -33.47
C ILE A 5 -7.11 -1.19 -33.20
N VAL A 6 -8.16 -2.00 -33.35
CA VAL A 6 -9.53 -1.62 -33.01
C VAL A 6 -9.77 -2.01 -31.55
N ILE A 7 -10.21 -1.05 -30.73
CA ILE A 7 -10.47 -1.22 -29.29
C ILE A 7 -11.88 -0.72 -29.02
N ASP A 8 -12.61 -1.41 -28.15
CA ASP A 8 -13.89 -0.97 -27.64
C ASP A 8 -13.78 0.41 -26.96
N ASP A 9 -14.69 1.34 -27.30
CA ASP A 9 -14.63 2.71 -26.82
C ASP A 9 -14.95 2.85 -25.33
N GLN A 10 -15.82 2.00 -24.79
CA GLN A 10 -16.14 2.02 -23.36
C GLN A 10 -14.93 1.54 -22.55
N LEU A 11 -14.27 0.46 -23.00
CA LEU A 11 -13.05 -0.05 -22.38
C LEU A 11 -11.94 1.00 -22.40
N ARG A 12 -11.74 1.65 -23.55
CA ARG A 12 -10.74 2.71 -23.68
C ARG A 12 -11.06 3.89 -22.76
N GLN A 13 -12.31 4.33 -22.70
CA GLN A 13 -12.73 5.44 -21.85
C GLN A 13 -12.50 5.10 -20.37
N ALA A 14 -12.89 3.90 -19.94
CA ALA A 14 -12.67 3.42 -18.58
C ALA A 14 -11.18 3.40 -18.21
N ALA A 15 -10.31 2.92 -19.11
CA ALA A 15 -8.86 2.91 -18.89
C ALA A 15 -8.28 4.34 -18.79
N MET A 16 -8.72 5.25 -19.66
CA MET A 16 -8.31 6.66 -19.64
C MET A 16 -8.72 7.36 -18.35
N SER A 17 -9.96 7.12 -17.88
CA SER A 17 -10.48 7.68 -16.63
C SER A 17 -9.81 7.10 -15.38
N ALA A 18 -9.52 5.78 -15.36
CA ALA A 18 -8.92 5.11 -14.21
C ALA A 18 -7.45 5.51 -13.95
N GLY A 19 -6.70 5.84 -15.00
CA GLY A 19 -5.27 6.18 -14.89
C GLY A 19 -4.91 7.63 -15.23
N ASN A 20 -5.90 8.52 -15.39
CA ASN A 20 -5.70 9.93 -15.77
C ASN A 20 -4.73 10.11 -16.96
N PHE A 21 -4.85 9.26 -17.98
CA PHE A 21 -3.92 9.27 -19.12
C PHE A 21 -4.25 10.41 -20.10
N LYS A 22 -3.21 11.05 -20.65
CA LYS A 22 -3.36 12.12 -21.65
C LYS A 22 -3.50 11.60 -23.08
N SER A 23 -2.97 10.41 -23.36
CA SER A 23 -2.95 9.83 -24.71
C SER A 23 -3.40 8.38 -24.72
N LYS A 24 -3.97 7.97 -25.87
CA LYS A 24 -4.37 6.56 -26.10
C LYS A 24 -3.19 5.60 -25.97
N LYS A 25 -1.98 6.00 -26.38
CA LYS A 25 -0.77 5.19 -26.27
C LYS A 25 -0.44 4.90 -24.82
N ASP A 26 -0.48 5.93 -23.96
CA ASP A 26 -0.08 5.79 -22.56
C ASP A 26 -1.02 4.85 -21.81
N ALA A 27 -2.33 4.96 -22.04
CA ALA A 27 -3.32 4.06 -21.46
C ALA A 27 -3.10 2.60 -21.89
N VAL A 28 -2.81 2.37 -23.17
CA VAL A 28 -2.54 1.01 -23.70
C VAL A 28 -1.24 0.46 -23.14
N GLU A 29 -0.17 1.26 -23.08
CA GLU A 29 1.12 0.84 -22.54
C GLU A 29 1.03 0.52 -21.05
N ALA A 30 0.30 1.34 -20.28
CA ALA A 30 0.03 1.09 -18.86
C ALA A 30 -0.79 -0.20 -18.66
N GLY A 31 -1.81 -0.44 -19.49
CA GLY A 31 -2.58 -1.68 -19.46
C GLY A 31 -1.72 -2.92 -19.75
N LEU A 32 -0.84 -2.86 -20.74
CA LEU A 32 0.09 -3.95 -21.06
C LEU A 32 1.10 -4.20 -19.93
N ARG A 33 1.63 -3.14 -19.32
CA ARG A 33 2.51 -3.25 -18.14
C ARG A 33 1.80 -3.84 -16.92
N LEU A 34 0.51 -3.55 -16.75
CA LEU A 34 -0.28 -4.15 -15.68
C LEU A 34 -0.47 -5.65 -15.92
N LEU A 35 -0.77 -6.05 -17.15
CA LEU A 35 -0.92 -7.46 -17.51
C LEU A 35 0.37 -8.25 -17.33
N SER A 36 1.53 -7.69 -17.68
CA SER A 36 2.81 -8.39 -17.48
C SER A 36 3.12 -8.64 -16.00
N ARG A 37 2.72 -7.72 -15.12
CA ARG A 37 2.89 -7.85 -13.66
C ARG A 37 1.86 -8.74 -12.99
N ARG A 38 0.73 -9.02 -13.65
CA ARG A 38 -0.40 -9.76 -13.08
C ARG A 38 -0.01 -11.12 -12.53
N LYS A 39 0.84 -11.88 -13.25
CA LYS A 39 1.30 -13.19 -12.81
C LYS A 39 2.10 -13.10 -11.50
N VAL A 40 3.02 -12.14 -11.41
CA VAL A 40 3.80 -11.88 -10.20
C VAL A 40 2.88 -11.60 -9.01
N TYR A 41 1.88 -10.73 -9.19
CA TYR A 41 0.91 -10.45 -8.12
C TYR A 41 0.07 -11.68 -7.71
N GLN A 42 -0.28 -12.56 -8.66
CA GLN A 42 -0.97 -13.81 -8.35
C GLN A 42 -0.09 -14.76 -7.54
N ASP A 43 1.17 -14.90 -7.93
CA ASP A 43 2.15 -15.75 -7.24
C ASP A 43 2.39 -15.23 -5.82
N LEU A 44 2.54 -13.91 -5.63
CA LEU A 44 2.60 -13.28 -4.30
C LEU A 44 1.34 -13.54 -3.48
N ARG A 45 0.15 -13.41 -4.09
CA ARG A 45 -1.12 -13.68 -3.40
C ARG A 45 -1.23 -15.15 -2.99
N ALA A 46 -0.66 -16.08 -3.76
CA ALA A 46 -0.62 -17.50 -3.44
C ALA A 46 0.31 -17.84 -2.26
N LEU A 47 1.24 -16.94 -1.90
CA LEU A 47 2.08 -17.05 -0.71
C LEU A 47 1.39 -16.53 0.57
N ARG A 48 0.25 -15.83 0.43
CA ARG A 48 -0.53 -15.35 1.59
C ARG A 48 -0.92 -16.51 2.49
N GLY A 49 -0.54 -16.43 3.76
CA GLY A 49 -0.80 -17.47 4.76
C GLY A 49 0.15 -18.67 4.75
N LYS A 50 1.09 -18.74 3.78
CA LYS A 50 2.16 -19.74 3.76
C LYS A 50 3.45 -19.23 4.39
N ILE A 51 3.66 -17.91 4.34
CA ILE A 51 4.82 -17.26 4.95
C ILE A 51 4.54 -17.04 6.43
N HIS A 52 5.34 -17.69 7.27
CA HIS A 52 5.39 -17.42 8.70
C HIS A 52 6.43 -16.34 8.98
N TRP A 53 5.96 -15.21 9.50
CA TRP A 53 6.85 -14.16 10.00
C TRP A 53 7.21 -14.50 11.43
N THR A 54 8.46 -14.91 11.66
CA THR A 54 8.96 -15.18 13.01
C THR A 54 9.54 -13.90 13.60
N LEU A 55 9.04 -13.49 14.77
CA LEU A 55 9.55 -12.32 15.51
C LEU A 55 10.88 -12.59 16.24
N GLY A 56 11.36 -13.83 16.25
CA GLY A 56 12.63 -14.22 16.88
C GLY A 56 13.89 -13.90 16.08
N GLY A 57 13.79 -13.09 15.02
CA GLY A 57 14.94 -12.64 14.24
C GLY A 57 15.53 -11.33 14.76
N ASP A 58 16.72 -11.00 14.26
CA ASP A 58 17.53 -9.81 14.58
C ASP A 58 16.79 -8.45 14.45
N TRP A 59 15.65 -8.45 13.77
CA TRP A 59 14.79 -7.28 13.55
C TRP A 59 14.10 -6.73 14.81
N MET A 60 14.16 -7.45 15.95
CA MET A 60 13.73 -6.94 17.26
C MET A 60 14.86 -6.30 18.06
N GLN A 61 16.10 -6.35 17.58
CA GLN A 61 17.20 -5.69 18.27
C GLN A 61 17.04 -4.17 18.16
N PRO A 62 17.22 -3.43 19.26
CA PRO A 62 17.04 -1.98 19.30
C PRO A 62 17.99 -1.24 18.35
N GLU A 63 19.11 -1.86 17.96
CA GLU A 63 20.04 -1.35 16.95
C GLU A 63 19.47 -1.32 15.52
N HIS A 64 18.50 -2.18 15.22
CA HIS A 64 17.80 -2.25 13.93
C HIS A 64 16.45 -1.53 13.94
N ALA A 65 15.97 -1.14 15.12
CA ALA A 65 14.81 -0.28 15.25
C ALA A 65 15.19 1.12 14.77
N VAL A 66 14.62 1.56 13.65
CA VAL A 66 14.58 2.99 13.31
C VAL A 66 13.67 3.64 14.36
N LEU A 67 14.24 3.95 15.52
CA LEU A 67 13.60 4.80 16.50
C LEU A 67 13.54 6.19 15.86
N GLU A 68 12.43 6.51 15.23
CA GLU A 68 12.13 7.92 15.03
C GLU A 68 12.18 8.61 16.40
N PRO A 69 12.74 9.83 16.50
CA PRO A 69 12.70 10.59 17.72
C PRO A 69 11.26 10.59 18.22
N ARG A 70 11.05 10.08 19.44
CA ARG A 70 9.73 9.94 20.01
C ARG A 70 9.06 11.30 19.94
N ALA A 71 8.08 11.44 19.05
CA ALA A 71 7.36 12.69 18.88
C ALA A 71 6.81 13.13 20.25
N ASP A 72 7.12 14.36 20.60
CA ASP A 72 6.69 15.11 21.77
C ASP A 72 5.20 15.46 21.65
N TRP A 73 4.37 14.42 21.48
CA TRP A 73 2.93 14.57 21.55
C TRP A 73 2.58 15.07 22.96
N PRO A 74 1.88 16.20 23.09
CA PRO A 74 1.45 16.70 24.39
C PRO A 74 0.58 15.62 25.04
N GLN A 75 1.11 15.02 26.10
CA GLN A 75 0.34 14.09 26.92
C GLN A 75 -0.70 14.95 27.64
N HIS A 76 -1.94 14.89 27.16
CA HIS A 76 -3.06 15.41 27.93
C HIS A 76 -3.14 14.54 29.19
N THR A 77 -2.59 15.05 30.29
CA THR A 77 -2.80 14.46 31.61
C THR A 77 -4.27 14.68 31.92
N THR A 78 -5.09 13.66 31.70
CA THR A 78 -6.40 13.60 32.34
C THR A 78 -6.12 13.61 33.85
N PRO A 79 -6.54 14.65 34.60
CA PRO A 79 -6.34 14.64 36.03
C PRO A 79 -7.09 13.43 36.59
N SER A 80 -6.33 12.54 37.24
CA SER A 80 -6.87 11.41 37.97
C SER A 80 -7.89 11.94 38.97
N ALA A 81 -9.16 11.60 38.78
CA ALA A 81 -10.23 11.88 39.72
C ALA A 81 -10.07 10.99 40.96
N ALA A 82 -9.03 11.23 41.75
CA ALA A 82 -8.84 10.69 43.08
C ALA A 82 -8.98 11.81 44.11
N ALA A 83 -10.15 12.45 44.10
CA ALA A 83 -10.62 13.33 45.16
C ALA A 83 -12.06 12.95 45.50
N LYS A 84 -12.22 11.89 46.28
CA LYS A 84 -13.38 11.68 47.15
C LYS A 84 -12.99 10.78 48.31
N ALA A 85 -12.60 11.43 49.41
CA ALA A 85 -12.83 10.88 50.74
C ALA A 85 -14.34 10.68 50.96
N PRO A 86 -14.72 9.60 51.63
CA PRO A 86 -15.23 9.70 53.01
C PRO A 86 -14.51 8.64 53.88
N GLU A 87 -14.32 8.76 55.19
CA GLU A 87 -15.13 9.29 56.30
C GLU A 87 -14.21 9.56 57.50
#